data_AF-R9J245-F1
#
_entry.id   AF-R9J245-F1
#
_cell.length_a   1.000
_cell.length_b   1.000
_cell.length_c   1.000
_cell.angle_alpha   90.00
_cell.angle_beta   90.00
_cell.angle_gamma   90.00
#
_symmetry.space_group_name_H-M   'P 1'
#
loop_
_entity.id
_entity.type
_entity.pdbx_description
1 polymer ?
#
loop_
_entity_poly.entity_id
_entity_poly.type
_entity_poly.pdbx_seq_one_letter_code
_entity_poly.pdbx_strand_id
1 'polypeptide(L)' 'MSIEEKYKKKNVDIQQHVRSEMENIKKGISKKNLVQLNVILDELEKTLNNKCLPLSYPRIIVDSWDFQD' A
#
# COMPACT_ATOMS: atom_id res chain seq x y z
N MET A 1 0.74 -4.98 -23.42
CA MET A 1 0.23 -4.64 -22.07
C MET A 1 1.15 -3.59 -21.49
N SER A 2 0.61 -2.39 -21.27
CA SER A 2 1.31 -1.26 -20.68
C SER A 2 1.76 -1.58 -19.26
N ILE A 3 2.80 -0.89 -18.79
CA ILE A 3 3.31 -1.01 -17.42
C ILE A 3 2.18 -0.72 -16.41
N GLU A 4 1.34 0.27 -16.69
CA GLU A 4 0.18 0.63 -15.86
C GLU A 4 -0.83 -0.52 -15.74
N GLU A 5 -1.12 -1.22 -16.84
CA GLU A 5 -2.04 -2.36 -16.84
C GLU A 5 -1.48 -3.54 -16.04
N LYS A 6 -0.17 -3.79 -16.15
CA LYS A 6 0.51 -4.83 -15.36
C LYS A 6 0.44 -4.51 -13.86
N TYR A 7 0.64 -3.25 -13.48
CA TYR A 7 0.51 -2.79 -12.09
C TYR A 7 -0.92 -2.93 -11.57
N LYS A 8 -1.92 -2.49 -12.34
CA LYS A 8 -3.33 -2.64 -11.96
C LYS A 8 -3.71 -4.10 -11.76
N LYS A 9 -3.29 -4.98 -12.67
CA LYS A 9 -3.54 -6.43 -12.54
C LYS A 9 -2.91 -7.00 -11.26
N LYS A 10 -1.63 -6.69 -11.01
CA LYS A 10 -0.96 -7.12 -9.77
C LYS A 10 -1.65 -6.58 -8.51
N ASN A 11 -2.12 -5.33 -8.53
CA ASN A 11 -2.82 -4.75 -7.39
C ASN A 11 -4.11 -5.52 -7.07
N VAL A 12 -4.91 -5.84 -8.11
CA VAL A 12 -6.13 -6.65 -7.95
C VAL A 12 -5.82 -8.05 -7.42
N ASP A 13 -4.78 -8.71 -7.95
CA ASP A 13 -4.36 -10.04 -7.46
C ASP A 13 -3.98 -10.01 -5.97
N ILE A 14 -3.25 -8.97 -5.54
CA ILE A 14 -2.85 -8.79 -4.13
C ILE A 14 -4.07 -8.52 -3.24
N GLN A 15 -4.99 -7.64 -3.66
CA GLN A 15 -6.22 -7.37 -2.91
C GLN A 15 -7.05 -8.65 -2.70
N GLN A 16 -7.16 -9.50 -3.73
CA GLN A 16 -7.87 -10.77 -3.64
C GLN A 16 -7.19 -11.74 -2.67
N HIS A 17 -5.85 -11.78 -2.67
CA HIS A 17 -5.09 -12.58 -1.71
C HIS A 17 -5.32 -12.11 -0.26
N VAL A 18 -5.26 -10.79 -0.02
CA VAL A 18 -5.48 -10.22 1.32
C VAL A 18 -6.90 -10.49 1.81
N ARG A 19 -7.92 -10.39 0.94
CA ARG A 19 -9.31 -10.76 1.29
C ARG A 19 -9.45 -12.23 1.68
N SER A 20 -8.82 -13.13 0.93
CA SER A 20 -8.80 -14.57 1.25
C SER A 20 -8.14 -14.82 2.62
N GLU A 21 -7.04 -14.14 2.91
CA GLU A 21 -6.36 -14.23 4.20
C GLU A 21 -7.21 -13.69 5.35
N MET A 22 -7.98 -12.62 5.13
CA MET A 22 -8.94 -12.14 6.13
C MET A 22 -10.06 -13.13 6.40
N GLU A 23 -10.56 -13.84 5.38
CA GLU A 23 -11.51 -14.93 5.58
C GLU A 23 -10.90 -16.09 6.38
N ASN A 24 -9.64 -16.42 6.12
CA ASN A 24 -8.91 -17.44 6.87
C ASN A 24 -8.74 -17.05 8.35
N ILE A 25 -8.52 -15.76 8.64
CA ILE A 25 -8.50 -15.23 10.01
C ILE A 25 -9.90 -15.35 10.65
N LYS A 26 -10.97 -14.96 9.94
CA LYS A 26 -12.35 -15.10 10.44
C LYS A 26 -12.72 -16.55 10.74
N LYS A 27 -12.22 -17.50 9.94
CA LYS A 27 -12.38 -18.95 10.14
C LYS A 27 -11.47 -19.53 11.22
N GLY A 28 -10.58 -18.72 11.82
CA GLY A 28 -9.64 -19.14 12.86
C GLY A 28 -8.45 -19.97 12.35
N ILE A 29 -8.26 -20.06 11.03
CA ILE A 29 -7.19 -20.83 10.38
C ILE A 29 -5.85 -20.08 10.46
N SER A 30 -5.90 -18.75 10.47
CA SER A 30 -4.72 -17.88 10.47
C SER A 30 -4.72 -16.95 11.69
N LYS A 31 -3.56 -16.81 12.33
CA LYS A 31 -3.33 -15.90 13.48
C LYS A 31 -2.78 -14.53 13.06
N LYS A 32 -2.80 -14.20 11.76
CA LYS A 32 -2.32 -12.91 11.25
C LYS A 32 -3.15 -11.75 11.80
N ASN A 33 -2.54 -10.57 11.93
CA ASN A 33 -3.20 -9.40 12.50
C ASN A 33 -4.19 -8.79 11.49
N LEU A 34 -5.47 -8.87 11.79
CA LEU A 34 -6.56 -8.36 10.96
C LEU A 34 -6.48 -6.83 10.73
N VAL A 35 -5.98 -6.08 11.73
CA VAL A 35 -5.81 -4.62 11.62
C VAL A 35 -4.78 -4.29 10.55
N GLN A 36 -3.67 -5.02 10.51
CA GLN A 36 -2.62 -4.83 9.49
C GLN A 36 -3.14 -5.17 8.09
N LEU A 37 -3.90 -6.27 7.93
CA LEU A 37 -4.51 -6.61 6.64
C LEU A 37 -5.50 -5.53 6.16
N ASN A 38 -6.28 -4.93 7.07
CA ASN A 38 -7.18 -3.83 6.73
C ASN A 38 -6.42 -2.59 6.25
N VAL A 39 -5.32 -2.22 6.92
CA VAL A 39 -4.48 -1.09 6.49
C VAL A 39 -3.89 -1.34 5.11
N ILE A 40 -3.39 -2.54 4.85
CA ILE A 40 -2.84 -2.93 3.55
C ILE A 40 -3.93 -2.83 2.46
N LEU A 41 -5.15 -3.31 2.72
CA LEU A 41 -6.24 -3.17 1.74
C LEU A 41 -6.59 -1.72 1.43
N ASP A 42 -6.67 -0.87 2.45
CA ASP A 42 -6.95 0.55 2.29
C ASP A 42 -5.87 1.27 1.46
N GLU A 43 -4.59 0.96 1.69
CA GLU A 43 -3.49 1.48 0.86
C GLU A 43 -3.55 0.97 -0.59
N LEU A 44 -3.89 -0.30 -0.79
CA LEU A 44 -4.04 -0.90 -2.13
C LEU A 44 -5.23 -0.29 -2.90
N GLU A 45 -6.32 0.07 -2.22
CA GLU A 45 -7.47 0.77 -2.83
C GLU A 45 -7.12 2.24 -3.14
N LYS A 46 -6.44 2.93 -2.23
CA LYS A 46 -5.96 4.31 -2.45
C LYS A 46 -5.00 4.40 -3.64
N THR A 47 -4.09 3.44 -3.79
CA THR A 47 -3.14 3.39 -4.92
C THR A 47 -3.80 3.06 -6.26
N LEU A 48 -4.96 2.40 -6.26
CA LEU A 48 -5.75 2.19 -7.48
C LEU A 48 -6.47 3.46 -7.92
N ASN A 49 -7.05 4.20 -6.97
CA ASN A 49 -7.89 5.38 -7.23
C ASN A 49 -7.06 6.67 -7.43
N ASN A 50 -5.97 6.83 -6.70
CA ASN A 50 -5.09 7.99 -6.84
C ASN A 50 -4.03 7.72 -7.91
N LYS A 51 -4.29 8.19 -9.13
CA LYS A 51 -3.24 8.33 -10.16
C LYS A 51 -2.22 9.35 -9.68
N CYS A 52 -1.14 8.87 -9.08
CA CYS A 52 0.02 9.69 -8.71
C CYS A 52 -0.29 10.66 -7.55
N LEU A 53 0.02 10.27 -6.31
CA LEU A 53 0.21 11.25 -5.25
C LEU A 53 1.30 12.22 -5.74
N PRO A 54 1.02 13.53 -5.86
CA PRO A 54 2.07 14.46 -6.20
C PRO A 54 3.12 14.38 -5.09
N LEU A 55 4.36 14.03 -5.44
CA LEU A 55 5.51 14.23 -4.58
C LEU A 55 5.70 15.73 -4.40
N SER A 56 4.98 16.31 -3.43
CA SER A 56 5.25 17.69 -3.01
C SER A 56 6.44 17.64 -2.06
N TYR A 57 7.61 18.05 -2.54
CA TYR A 57 8.71 18.35 -1.64
C TYR A 57 8.26 19.51 -0.74
N PRO A 58 8.36 19.40 0.59
CA PRO A 58 8.07 20.53 1.45
C PRO A 58 8.97 21.69 1.03
N ARG A 59 8.39 22.89 0.83
CA ARG A 59 9.15 24.12 0.51
C ARG A 59 10.02 24.60 1.67
N ILE A 60 10.00 23.89 2.79
CA ILE A 60 10.88 24.09 3.93
C ILE A 60 11.98 23.05 3.77
N ILE A 61 13.10 23.48 3.19
CA ILE A 61 14.37 22.76 3.36
C ILE A 61 14.75 23.04 4.82
N VAL A 62 14.54 22.07 5.70
CA VAL A 62 15.15 22.13 7.03
C VAL A 62 16.63 21.88 6.80
N ASP A 63 17.42 22.95 6.88
CA ASP A 63 18.88 22.95 6.76
C ASP A 63 19.53 22.31 8.01
N SER A 64 19.00 21.17 8.46
CA SER A 64 19.54 20.38 9.57
C SER A 64 20.44 19.25 9.07
N TRP A 65 20.79 19.24 7.79
CA TRP A 65 21.91 18.44 7.30
C TRP A 65 23.20 19.18 7.65
N ASP A 66 23.48 19.27 8.94
CA ASP A 66 24.77 19.71 9.46
C ASP A 66 25.77 18.58 9.17
N PHE A 67 26.20 18.50 7.91
CA PHE A 67 27.42 17.78 7.53
C PHE A 67 28.59 18.59 8.06
N GLN A 68 28.85 18.51 9.36
CA GLN A 68 30.17 18.88 9.85
C GLN A 68 31.15 17.80 9.38
N ASP A 69 32.16 18.26 8.63
CA ASP A 69 33.26 17.55 7.92
C ASP A 69 33.76 16.25 8.58
#